data_AF-T0QAG3-F1
#
_entry.id   AF-T0QAG3-F1
#
_cell.length_a   1.000
_cell.length_b   1.000
_cell.length_c   1.000
_cell.angle_alpha   90.00
_cell.angle_beta   90.00
_cell.angle_gamma   90.00
#
_symmetry.space_group_name_H-M   'P 1'
#
loop_
_entity.id
_entity.type
_entity.pdbx_description
1 polymer ?
#
loop_
_entity_poly.entity_id
_entity_poly.type
_entity_poly.pdbx_seq_one_letter_code
_entity_poly.pdbx_strand_id
1 'polypeptide(L)'
;MINDTPQWTRLTAHADAIKATHLRTLLKDEARNAALVAEHNGITLDYSRQNATLETMDLLFDLAEAAQLRQKLAAIASGEHVNKTEDRAVMHMALRSPATKPMYVDGKNVVEDVHDVLRAIRKFSDRVRSGVAHGATGKKLLNVVSIGIGGSYLGPEYVFEALRHEKVAKAAAAGRTLRFLANVDPVDAARAVEGLNPEDTLVVVVSKTFTTAETMLNARTLRKWLVDGLAAHGVSAADAIRHHMIAVSAAVPKAQEFGIAPENVFGFWDWVGGRYSVCSAVGIVPLALHYGADITDAFLAGAHDLDEHLLNAPLRENLPVLLGLLGIWNSSFLGHATRAMLPYAQALLRFAAHIQQVDMESNGKRVALDGSVLPFAAGEINFGEPGTNGQHSFYQLIHQGRVVPCDFIAFCKSQTPTHLSGEKVSNHDELMSNFFAQPDALANGKTVEELAAEGVPEALRPHKAFPGNRPSVSLLFHGSLDAFACGQLLALYEHRTVVQGAIWGLNSFDQWGVELGKVLATQVRNQLSASRTNAAAPLQGFNSSTSALLKRYLA
;
A
#
# COMPACT_ATOMS: atom_id res chain seq x y z
N MET A 1 -20.96 20.95 4.40
CA MET A 1 -19.89 19.93 4.44
C MET A 1 -20.01 19.12 5.73
N ILE A 2 -19.24 18.03 5.89
CA ILE A 2 -19.32 17.20 7.10
C ILE A 2 -19.00 17.99 8.39
N ASN A 3 -18.11 18.98 8.31
CA ASN A 3 -17.72 19.82 9.45
C ASN A 3 -18.81 20.79 9.93
N ASP A 4 -19.86 21.02 9.12
CA ASP A 4 -20.98 21.91 9.48
C ASP A 4 -22.11 21.12 10.17
N THR A 5 -21.97 19.81 10.31
CA THR A 5 -22.97 18.95 10.91
C THR A 5 -22.93 19.02 12.45
N PRO A 6 -24.08 18.86 13.13
CA PRO A 6 -24.11 18.76 14.60
C PRO A 6 -23.22 17.63 15.15
N GLN A 7 -23.07 16.53 14.40
CA GLN A 7 -22.23 15.38 14.74
C GLN A 7 -20.76 15.80 14.85
N TRP A 8 -20.25 16.57 13.87
CA TRP A 8 -18.90 17.09 13.93
C TRP A 8 -18.71 18.05 15.11
N THR A 9 -19.65 18.97 15.33
CA THR A 9 -19.59 19.91 16.47
C THR A 9 -19.55 19.17 17.82
N ARG A 10 -20.38 18.12 17.98
CA ARG A 10 -20.36 17.28 19.19
C ARG A 10 -19.02 16.58 19.38
N LEU A 11 -18.43 16.03 18.32
CA LEU A 11 -17.10 15.41 18.38
C LEU A 11 -16.00 16.42 18.70
N THR A 12 -16.06 17.65 18.18
CA THR A 12 -15.12 18.72 18.55
C THR A 12 -15.21 19.02 20.05
N ALA A 13 -16.42 19.20 20.58
CA ALA A 13 -16.61 19.43 22.01
C ALA A 13 -16.15 18.23 22.86
N HIS A 14 -16.43 17.00 22.40
CA HIS A 14 -15.99 15.77 23.06
C HIS A 14 -14.47 15.62 23.06
N ALA A 15 -13.80 16.03 21.98
CA ALA A 15 -12.34 16.04 21.87
C ALA A 15 -11.68 17.04 22.83
N ASP A 16 -12.36 18.11 23.22
CA ASP A 16 -11.86 18.99 24.27
C ASP A 16 -12.04 18.38 25.66
N ALA A 17 -13.16 17.68 25.91
CA ALA A 17 -13.41 16.98 27.16
C ALA A 17 -12.43 15.80 27.38
N ILE A 18 -12.18 15.00 26.34
CA ILE A 18 -11.34 13.80 26.44
C ILE A 18 -9.88 14.13 26.78
N LYS A 19 -9.39 15.34 26.43
CA LYS A 19 -8.02 15.79 26.74
C LYS A 19 -7.73 15.81 28.25
N ALA A 20 -8.76 15.93 29.10
CA ALA A 20 -8.61 15.84 30.54
C ALA A 20 -8.43 14.40 31.06
N THR A 21 -8.66 13.38 30.22
CA THR A 21 -8.59 11.97 30.62
C THR A 21 -7.40 11.27 29.97
N HIS A 22 -6.53 10.71 30.80
CA HIS A 22 -5.34 9.98 30.35
C HIS A 22 -5.67 8.51 30.05
N LEU A 23 -5.02 7.91 29.04
CA LEU A 23 -5.16 6.50 28.66
C LEU A 23 -4.97 5.53 29.84
N ARG A 24 -3.93 5.73 30.66
CA ARG A 24 -3.73 5.02 31.94
C ARG A 24 -4.97 4.95 32.84
N THR A 25 -5.83 5.96 32.83
CA THR A 25 -7.11 5.94 33.58
C THR A 25 -8.14 5.11 32.82
N LEU A 26 -8.29 5.33 31.52
CA LEU A 26 -9.23 4.59 30.67
C LEU A 26 -8.96 3.08 30.67
N LEU A 27 -7.69 2.67 30.70
CA LEU A 27 -7.27 1.27 30.68
C LEU A 27 -7.57 0.52 32.00
N LYS A 28 -7.95 1.21 33.07
CA LYS A 28 -8.41 0.55 34.31
C LYS A 28 -9.85 0.04 34.19
N ASP A 29 -10.61 0.51 33.20
CA ASP A 29 -11.97 0.05 32.95
C ASP A 29 -11.93 -1.19 32.05
N GLU A 30 -11.96 -2.36 32.68
CA GLU A 30 -11.94 -3.66 31.99
C GLU A 30 -13.14 -3.86 31.06
N ALA A 31 -14.32 -3.34 31.44
CA ALA A 31 -15.52 -3.45 30.62
C ALA A 31 -15.41 -2.62 29.34
N ARG A 32 -14.90 -1.39 29.43
CA ARG A 32 -14.55 -0.57 28.27
C ARG A 32 -13.53 -1.29 27.39
N ASN A 33 -12.45 -1.81 27.98
CA ASN A 33 -11.38 -2.45 27.22
C ASN A 33 -11.92 -3.66 26.43
N ALA A 34 -12.72 -4.51 27.06
CA ALA A 34 -13.35 -5.66 26.41
C ALA A 34 -14.32 -5.25 25.29
N ALA A 35 -15.01 -4.12 25.44
CA ALA A 35 -15.91 -3.57 24.42
C ALA A 35 -15.17 -2.85 23.26
N LEU A 36 -13.87 -2.60 23.39
CA LEU A 36 -13.02 -1.99 22.36
C LEU A 36 -12.10 -3.02 21.70
N VAL A 37 -12.68 -4.19 21.42
CA VAL A 37 -12.08 -5.27 20.65
C VAL A 37 -13.09 -5.71 19.59
N ALA A 38 -12.63 -5.89 18.35
CA ALA A 38 -13.44 -6.43 17.26
C ALA A 38 -12.67 -7.54 16.55
N GLU A 39 -13.39 -8.53 16.03
CA GLU A 39 -12.79 -9.67 15.36
C GLU A 39 -13.44 -9.96 14.02
N HIS A 40 -12.63 -10.42 13.07
CA HIS A 40 -13.12 -10.93 11.80
C HIS A 40 -12.14 -11.96 11.25
N ASN A 41 -12.65 -13.16 10.94
CA ASN A 41 -11.94 -14.24 10.24
C ASN A 41 -10.44 -14.36 10.56
N GLY A 42 -10.11 -14.58 11.83
CA GLY A 42 -8.74 -14.77 12.29
C GLY A 42 -7.93 -13.49 12.53
N ILE A 43 -8.58 -12.32 12.56
CA ILE A 43 -8.00 -11.02 12.88
C ILE A 43 -8.67 -10.49 14.14
N THR A 44 -7.87 -10.12 15.15
CA THR A 44 -8.32 -9.33 16.30
C THR A 44 -7.79 -7.90 16.16
N LEU A 45 -8.69 -6.93 16.27
CA LEU A 45 -8.38 -5.51 16.41
C LEU A 45 -8.66 -5.09 17.85
N ASP A 46 -7.61 -4.83 18.62
CA ASP A 46 -7.69 -4.15 19.92
C ASP A 46 -7.44 -2.65 19.70
N TYR A 47 -8.44 -1.85 20.04
CA TYR A 47 -8.38 -0.39 19.96
C TYR A 47 -8.68 0.27 21.32
N SER A 48 -8.52 -0.48 22.41
CA SER A 48 -8.68 0.00 23.79
C SER A 48 -7.68 1.09 24.18
N ARG A 49 -6.52 1.12 23.51
CA ARG A 49 -5.44 2.12 23.67
C ARG A 49 -5.64 3.37 22.81
N GLN A 50 -6.86 3.64 22.39
CA GLN A 50 -7.26 4.93 21.80
C GLN A 50 -7.75 5.89 22.89
N ASN A 51 -7.49 7.18 22.71
CA ASN A 51 -8.06 8.25 23.54
C ASN A 51 -9.56 8.40 23.26
N ALA A 52 -10.34 7.38 23.58
CA ALA A 52 -11.75 7.24 23.21
C ALA A 52 -12.51 6.48 24.32
N THR A 53 -13.74 6.90 24.63
CA THR A 53 -14.69 6.16 25.46
C THR A 53 -15.70 5.43 24.57
N LEU A 54 -16.62 4.65 25.16
CA LEU A 54 -17.76 4.12 24.40
C LEU A 54 -18.63 5.25 23.81
N GLU A 55 -18.80 6.35 24.54
CA GLU A 55 -19.44 7.57 24.03
C GLU A 55 -18.67 8.17 22.84
N THR A 56 -17.32 8.20 22.87
CA THR A 56 -16.53 8.62 21.69
C THR A 56 -16.89 7.76 20.48
N MET A 57 -16.96 6.44 20.65
CA MET A 57 -17.29 5.53 19.55
C MET A 57 -18.72 5.76 19.05
N ASP A 58 -19.70 5.94 19.94
CA ASP A 58 -21.07 6.26 19.56
C ASP A 58 -21.14 7.55 18.73
N LEU A 59 -20.44 8.60 19.14
CA LEU A 59 -20.36 9.86 18.39
C LEU A 59 -19.67 9.69 17.03
N LEU A 60 -18.67 8.83 16.92
CA LEU A 60 -18.01 8.50 15.65
C LEU A 60 -18.94 7.72 14.71
N PHE A 61 -19.75 6.80 15.23
CA PHE A 61 -20.76 6.11 14.42
C PHE A 61 -21.86 7.07 13.96
N ASP A 62 -22.32 7.98 14.83
CA ASP A 62 -23.25 9.05 14.44
C ASP A 62 -22.67 9.91 13.29
N LEU A 63 -21.37 10.22 13.34
CA LEU A 63 -20.69 10.93 12.25
C LEU A 63 -20.67 10.11 10.95
N ALA A 64 -20.40 8.80 11.03
CA ALA A 64 -20.42 7.90 9.89
C ALA A 64 -21.80 7.84 9.22
N GLU A 65 -22.87 7.82 10.04
CA GLU A 65 -24.25 7.88 9.57
C GLU A 65 -24.58 9.21 8.91
N ALA A 66 -24.18 10.33 9.53
CA ALA A 66 -24.35 11.67 8.96
C ALA A 66 -23.59 11.85 7.63
N ALA A 67 -22.43 11.21 7.51
CA ALA A 67 -21.66 11.14 6.28
C ALA A 67 -22.24 10.18 5.23
N GLN A 68 -23.31 9.45 5.55
CA GLN A 68 -23.94 8.45 4.68
C GLN A 68 -22.95 7.38 4.21
N LEU A 69 -22.12 6.89 5.13
CA LEU A 69 -21.02 5.96 4.82
C LEU A 69 -21.53 4.70 4.11
N ARG A 70 -22.57 4.04 4.64
CA ARG A 70 -23.11 2.81 4.04
C ARG A 70 -23.60 3.03 2.61
N GLN A 71 -24.26 4.15 2.35
CA GLN A 71 -24.76 4.49 1.02
C GLN A 71 -23.60 4.71 0.04
N LYS A 72 -22.53 5.38 0.47
CA LYS A 72 -21.33 5.60 -0.35
C LYS A 72 -20.59 4.29 -0.65
N LEU A 73 -20.47 3.39 0.34
CA LEU A 73 -19.88 2.07 0.13
C LEU A 73 -20.73 1.21 -0.81
N ALA A 74 -22.07 1.26 -0.67
CA ALA A 74 -22.99 0.59 -1.59
C ALA A 74 -22.89 1.15 -3.01
N ALA A 75 -22.74 2.47 -3.18
CA ALA A 75 -22.54 3.11 -4.48
C ALA A 75 -21.22 2.68 -5.15
N ILE A 76 -20.15 2.50 -4.37
CA ILE A 76 -18.91 1.89 -4.87
C ILE A 76 -19.19 0.46 -5.34
N ALA A 77 -19.82 -0.37 -4.50
CA ALA A 77 -20.07 -1.78 -4.82
C ALA A 77 -21.05 -1.99 -5.99
N SER A 78 -21.95 -1.04 -6.25
CA SER A 78 -22.89 -1.06 -7.38
C SER A 78 -22.27 -0.57 -8.69
N GLY A 79 -21.02 -0.11 -8.67
CA GLY A 79 -20.33 0.42 -9.85
C GLY A 79 -20.78 1.80 -10.28
N GLU A 80 -21.38 2.59 -9.39
CA GLU A 80 -21.68 3.99 -9.67
C GLU A 80 -20.39 4.79 -9.90
N HIS A 81 -20.52 5.87 -10.68
CA HIS A 81 -19.41 6.77 -10.99
C HIS A 81 -19.07 7.69 -9.82
N VAL A 82 -18.54 7.09 -8.74
CA VAL A 82 -18.18 7.79 -7.50
C VAL A 82 -16.91 8.64 -7.65
N ASN A 83 -16.03 8.32 -8.60
CA ASN A 83 -14.92 9.19 -8.99
C ASN A 83 -15.46 10.29 -9.91
N LYS A 84 -16.14 11.27 -9.30
CA LYS A 84 -16.89 12.31 -10.02
C LYS A 84 -16.01 13.21 -10.88
N THR A 85 -14.76 13.47 -10.49
CA THR A 85 -13.89 14.39 -11.23
C THR A 85 -13.35 13.78 -12.52
N GLU A 86 -13.37 12.45 -12.64
CA GLU A 86 -12.98 11.74 -13.86
C GLU A 86 -14.16 11.01 -14.52
N ASP A 87 -15.36 11.11 -13.95
CA ASP A 87 -16.58 10.38 -14.34
C ASP A 87 -16.34 8.87 -14.51
N ARG A 88 -15.90 8.22 -13.43
CA ARG A 88 -15.56 6.79 -13.43
C ARG A 88 -16.12 6.04 -12.25
N ALA A 89 -16.47 4.78 -12.49
CA ALA A 89 -16.63 3.77 -11.45
C ALA A 89 -15.30 3.49 -10.72
N VAL A 90 -15.40 2.91 -9.52
CA VAL A 90 -14.25 2.49 -8.71
C VAL A 90 -14.51 1.06 -8.24
N MET A 91 -13.89 0.09 -8.91
CA MET A 91 -14.32 -1.31 -8.81
C MET A 91 -13.20 -2.29 -8.50
N HIS A 92 -12.19 -1.88 -7.72
CA HIS A 92 -11.09 -2.78 -7.33
C HIS A 92 -11.57 -4.06 -6.60
N MET A 93 -12.72 -4.02 -5.91
CA MET A 93 -13.36 -5.22 -5.33
C MET A 93 -13.75 -6.27 -6.41
N ALA A 94 -14.10 -5.84 -7.63
CA ALA A 94 -14.43 -6.76 -8.72
C ALA A 94 -13.23 -7.62 -9.17
N LEU A 95 -12.00 -7.14 -8.94
CA LEU A 95 -10.76 -7.86 -9.27
C LEU A 95 -10.57 -9.15 -8.48
N ARG A 96 -11.24 -9.24 -7.34
CA ARG A 96 -11.13 -10.34 -6.37
C ARG A 96 -12.48 -10.99 -6.05
N SER A 97 -13.56 -10.53 -6.69
CA SER A 97 -14.87 -11.16 -6.58
C SER A 97 -14.85 -12.58 -7.18
N PRO A 98 -15.47 -13.58 -6.54
CA PRO A 98 -15.61 -14.91 -7.13
C PRO A 98 -16.45 -14.83 -8.41
N ALA A 99 -16.20 -15.74 -9.35
CA ALA A 99 -16.89 -15.77 -10.65
C ALA A 99 -18.43 -15.90 -10.52
N THR A 100 -18.90 -16.40 -9.39
CA THR A 100 -20.32 -16.60 -9.06
C THR A 100 -21.01 -15.34 -8.53
N LYS A 101 -20.28 -14.26 -8.24
CA LYS A 101 -20.81 -13.01 -7.69
C LYS A 101 -20.57 -11.87 -8.69
N PRO A 102 -21.51 -11.62 -9.62
CA PRO A 102 -21.36 -10.59 -10.63
C PRO A 102 -21.36 -9.20 -9.99
N MET A 103 -20.58 -8.30 -10.58
CA MET A 103 -20.58 -6.87 -10.27
C MET A 103 -20.67 -6.11 -11.58
N TYR A 104 -21.39 -4.99 -11.58
CA TYR A 104 -21.74 -4.29 -12.82
C TYR A 104 -21.11 -2.90 -12.88
N VAL A 105 -20.65 -2.52 -14.07
CA VAL A 105 -20.29 -1.15 -14.43
C VAL A 105 -20.95 -0.87 -15.78
N ASP A 106 -21.71 0.21 -15.90
CA ASP A 106 -22.43 0.57 -17.13
C ASP A 106 -23.29 -0.57 -17.70
N GLY A 107 -23.91 -1.36 -16.81
CA GLY A 107 -24.75 -2.51 -17.16
C GLY A 107 -23.98 -3.76 -17.62
N LYS A 108 -22.65 -3.73 -17.67
CA LYS A 108 -21.80 -4.89 -18.00
C LYS A 108 -21.30 -5.58 -16.74
N ASN A 109 -21.41 -6.91 -16.70
CA ASN A 109 -20.78 -7.72 -15.65
C ASN A 109 -19.25 -7.69 -15.83
N VAL A 110 -18.55 -6.91 -15.00
CA VAL A 110 -17.08 -6.75 -15.10
C VAL A 110 -16.32 -7.93 -14.48
N VAL A 111 -16.96 -8.73 -13.63
CA VAL A 111 -16.33 -9.90 -13.01
C VAL A 111 -16.04 -10.97 -14.06
N GLU A 112 -16.86 -11.11 -15.10
CA GLU A 112 -16.58 -12.03 -16.21
C GLU A 112 -15.28 -11.67 -16.93
N ASP A 113 -15.12 -10.39 -17.31
CA ASP A 113 -13.89 -9.88 -17.93
C ASP A 113 -12.67 -10.08 -17.03
N VAL A 114 -12.83 -9.87 -15.70
CA VAL A 114 -11.77 -10.11 -14.71
C VAL A 114 -11.33 -11.56 -14.75
N HIS A 115 -12.26 -12.50 -14.69
CA HIS A 115 -11.96 -13.92 -14.69
C HIS A 115 -11.39 -14.41 -16.02
N ASP A 116 -11.72 -13.79 -17.16
CA ASP A 116 -11.05 -14.04 -18.44
C ASP A 116 -9.56 -13.70 -18.36
N VAL A 117 -9.22 -12.53 -17.82
CA VAL A 117 -7.83 -12.11 -17.62
C VAL A 117 -7.13 -13.03 -16.62
N LEU A 118 -7.74 -13.36 -15.48
CA LEU A 118 -7.16 -14.28 -14.50
C LEU A 118 -6.88 -15.68 -15.09
N ARG A 119 -7.80 -16.23 -15.89
CA ARG A 119 -7.59 -17.48 -16.64
C ARG A 119 -6.43 -17.38 -17.62
N ALA A 120 -6.33 -16.27 -18.36
CA ALA A 120 -5.22 -16.03 -19.28
C ALA A 120 -3.88 -15.96 -18.53
N ILE A 121 -3.84 -15.28 -17.38
CA ILE A 121 -2.65 -15.20 -16.52
C ILE A 121 -2.26 -16.58 -16.02
N ARG A 122 -3.19 -17.35 -15.43
CA ARG A 122 -2.92 -18.72 -14.96
C ARG A 122 -2.34 -19.59 -16.08
N LYS A 123 -2.99 -19.62 -17.25
CA LYS A 123 -2.52 -20.37 -18.42
C LYS A 123 -1.11 -19.95 -18.84
N PHE A 124 -0.82 -18.65 -18.85
CA PHE A 124 0.49 -18.14 -19.23
C PHE A 124 1.55 -18.46 -18.18
N SER A 125 1.28 -18.20 -16.89
CA SER A 125 2.21 -18.48 -15.79
C SER A 125 2.54 -19.96 -15.70
N ASP A 126 1.56 -20.85 -15.89
CA ASP A 126 1.78 -22.30 -15.84
C ASP A 126 2.68 -22.77 -16.99
N ARG A 127 2.51 -22.21 -18.19
CA ARG A 127 3.38 -22.49 -19.34
C ARG A 127 4.81 -22.02 -19.10
N VAL A 128 4.99 -20.83 -18.52
CA VAL A 128 6.32 -20.29 -18.20
C VAL A 128 7.00 -21.14 -17.11
N ARG A 129 6.28 -21.47 -16.04
CA ARG A 129 6.80 -22.20 -14.89
C ARG A 129 7.11 -23.67 -15.21
N SER A 130 6.30 -24.31 -16.05
CA SER A 130 6.58 -25.67 -16.55
C SER A 130 7.74 -25.71 -17.55
N GLY A 131 8.08 -24.59 -18.18
CA GLY A 131 9.07 -24.49 -19.25
C GLY A 131 8.53 -24.80 -20.65
N VAL A 132 7.20 -24.97 -20.79
CA VAL A 132 6.55 -25.06 -22.11
C VAL A 132 6.75 -23.76 -22.88
N ALA A 133 6.55 -22.61 -22.21
CA ALA A 133 7.03 -21.33 -22.70
C ALA A 133 8.50 -21.16 -22.30
N HIS A 134 9.34 -20.87 -23.27
CA HIS A 134 10.79 -20.76 -23.14
C HIS A 134 11.29 -19.48 -23.82
N GLY A 135 12.47 -19.03 -23.40
CA GLY A 135 13.19 -17.93 -24.03
C GLY A 135 13.56 -18.27 -25.47
N ALA A 136 14.00 -17.27 -26.22
CA ALA A 136 14.29 -17.38 -27.65
C ALA A 136 15.39 -18.40 -27.99
N THR A 137 16.23 -18.79 -27.02
CA THR A 137 17.26 -19.84 -27.17
C THR A 137 16.82 -21.22 -26.68
N GLY A 138 15.57 -21.38 -26.27
CA GLY A 138 15.04 -22.64 -25.71
C GLY A 138 15.19 -22.79 -24.20
N LYS A 139 15.87 -21.86 -23.52
CA LYS A 139 16.04 -21.91 -22.05
C LYS A 139 14.73 -21.60 -21.32
N LYS A 140 14.55 -22.21 -20.15
CA LYS A 140 13.43 -21.89 -19.26
C LYS A 140 13.55 -20.45 -18.76
N LEU A 141 12.44 -19.73 -18.71
CA LEU A 141 12.39 -18.39 -18.14
C LEU A 141 12.31 -18.51 -16.60
N LEU A 142 13.42 -18.23 -15.92
CA LEU A 142 13.56 -18.34 -14.46
C LEU A 142 13.52 -16.97 -13.78
N ASN A 143 13.92 -15.94 -14.51
CA ASN A 143 14.05 -14.58 -14.01
C ASN A 143 12.93 -13.71 -14.57
N VAL A 144 12.34 -12.85 -13.73
CA VAL A 144 11.34 -11.87 -14.13
C VAL A 144 11.79 -10.49 -13.67
N VAL A 145 11.77 -9.52 -14.57
CA VAL A 145 11.92 -8.10 -14.23
C VAL A 145 10.61 -7.38 -14.54
N SER A 146 9.92 -6.93 -13.49
CA SER A 146 8.67 -6.18 -13.60
C SER A 146 8.97 -4.68 -13.57
N ILE A 147 8.66 -3.99 -14.67
CA ILE A 147 8.87 -2.56 -14.84
C ILE A 147 7.57 -1.82 -14.54
N GLY A 148 7.59 -0.91 -13.56
CA GLY A 148 6.42 -0.13 -13.17
C GLY A 148 6.75 0.85 -12.06
N ILE A 149 6.03 1.97 -11.98
CA ILE A 149 6.25 2.99 -10.94
C ILE A 149 4.95 3.28 -10.18
N GLY A 150 5.08 3.69 -8.92
CA GLY A 150 3.93 3.93 -8.04
C GLY A 150 3.06 2.68 -7.89
N GLY A 151 1.79 2.80 -8.28
CA GLY A 151 0.80 1.73 -8.09
C GLY A 151 1.09 0.48 -8.93
N SER A 152 1.83 0.63 -10.04
CA SER A 152 2.28 -0.48 -10.89
C SER A 152 3.37 -1.35 -10.24
N TYR A 153 3.83 -1.02 -9.03
CA TYR A 153 5.00 -1.62 -8.40
C TYR A 153 4.86 -1.79 -6.89
N LEU A 154 4.43 -0.76 -6.16
CA LEU A 154 4.47 -0.76 -4.70
C LEU A 154 3.64 -1.89 -4.07
N GLY A 155 2.41 -2.10 -4.54
CA GLY A 155 1.57 -3.21 -4.11
C GLY A 155 2.17 -4.58 -4.47
N PRO A 156 2.54 -4.82 -5.74
CA PRO A 156 3.21 -6.06 -6.14
C PRO A 156 4.49 -6.38 -5.35
N GLU A 157 5.35 -5.39 -5.07
CA GLU A 157 6.57 -5.58 -4.29
C GLU A 157 6.27 -5.86 -2.81
N TYR A 158 5.25 -5.19 -2.25
CA TYR A 158 4.74 -5.51 -0.92
C TYR A 158 4.36 -7.00 -0.82
N VAL A 159 3.51 -7.50 -1.71
CA VAL A 159 3.06 -8.90 -1.68
C VAL A 159 4.22 -9.87 -1.93
N PHE A 160 5.14 -9.49 -2.83
CA PHE A 160 6.36 -10.27 -3.06
C PHE A 160 7.20 -10.43 -1.80
N GLU A 161 7.57 -9.35 -1.12
CA GLU A 161 8.38 -9.45 0.10
C GLU A 161 7.61 -10.14 1.24
N ALA A 162 6.29 -9.92 1.35
CA ALA A 162 5.44 -10.52 2.36
C ALA A 162 5.42 -12.06 2.28
N LEU A 163 5.44 -12.64 1.07
CA LEU A 163 5.33 -14.08 0.86
C LEU A 163 6.67 -14.77 0.63
N ARG A 164 7.76 -14.02 0.50
CA ARG A 164 9.11 -14.54 0.17
C ARG A 164 9.58 -15.68 1.07
N HIS A 165 9.21 -15.66 2.34
CA HIS A 165 9.61 -16.66 3.33
C HIS A 165 8.45 -17.53 3.85
N GLU A 166 7.21 -17.31 3.37
CA GLU A 166 6.10 -18.22 3.62
C GLU A 166 6.43 -19.59 3.02
N LYS A 167 6.19 -20.67 3.75
CA LYS A 167 6.68 -22.02 3.43
C LYS A 167 6.20 -22.51 2.06
N VAL A 168 4.92 -22.36 1.75
CA VAL A 168 4.32 -22.83 0.48
C VAL A 168 4.79 -21.95 -0.67
N ALA A 169 4.78 -20.63 -0.50
CA ALA A 169 5.24 -19.67 -1.50
C ALA A 169 6.72 -19.77 -1.82
N LYS A 170 7.57 -19.89 -0.79
CA LYS A 170 9.00 -20.11 -0.96
C LYS A 170 9.29 -21.40 -1.72
N ALA A 171 8.58 -22.49 -1.41
CA ALA A 171 8.72 -23.74 -2.15
C ALA A 171 8.30 -23.59 -3.61
N ALA A 172 7.18 -22.91 -3.87
CA ALA A 172 6.69 -22.67 -5.22
C ALA A 172 7.59 -21.72 -6.04
N ALA A 173 8.33 -20.83 -5.39
CA ALA A 173 9.28 -19.91 -6.00
C ALA A 173 10.70 -20.46 -6.15
N ALA A 174 10.97 -21.71 -5.75
CA ALA A 174 12.31 -22.27 -5.75
C ALA A 174 12.99 -22.18 -7.13
N GLY A 175 14.20 -21.61 -7.17
CA GLY A 175 14.97 -21.42 -8.40
C GLY A 175 14.46 -20.32 -9.33
N ARG A 176 13.54 -19.47 -8.89
CA ARG A 176 13.01 -18.32 -9.65
C ARG A 176 13.43 -17.01 -9.01
N THR A 177 13.55 -15.98 -9.83
CA THR A 177 13.85 -14.61 -9.39
C THR A 177 12.78 -13.67 -9.90
N LEU A 178 12.29 -12.78 -9.04
CA LEU A 178 11.49 -11.62 -9.43
C LEU A 178 12.20 -10.36 -8.92
N ARG A 179 12.37 -9.38 -9.80
CA ARG A 179 12.88 -8.05 -9.48
C ARG A 179 11.95 -6.99 -10.02
N PHE A 180 11.99 -5.83 -9.39
CA PHE A 180 11.21 -4.67 -9.80
C PHE A 180 12.14 -3.56 -10.26
N LEU A 181 11.77 -2.92 -11.37
CA LEU A 181 12.44 -1.76 -11.92
C LEU A 181 11.46 -0.59 -11.95
N ALA A 182 11.64 0.36 -11.03
CA ALA A 182 10.68 1.43 -10.82
C ALA A 182 11.25 2.80 -11.16
N ASN A 183 12.43 3.13 -10.62
CA ASN A 183 13.02 4.44 -10.78
C ASN A 183 13.61 4.59 -12.20
N VAL A 184 13.54 5.80 -12.77
CA VAL A 184 14.16 6.13 -14.06
C VAL A 184 15.67 6.34 -13.93
N ASP A 185 16.18 6.47 -12.71
CA ASP A 185 17.61 6.44 -12.42
C ASP A 185 18.24 5.15 -13.01
N PRO A 186 19.23 5.27 -13.91
CA PRO A 186 19.86 4.11 -14.54
C PRO A 186 20.50 3.13 -13.54
N VAL A 187 20.79 3.55 -12.30
CA VAL A 187 21.23 2.64 -11.23
C VAL A 187 20.17 1.57 -10.94
N ASP A 188 18.89 1.91 -10.97
CA ASP A 188 17.82 0.95 -10.72
C ASP A 188 17.73 -0.10 -11.84
N ALA A 189 17.95 0.32 -13.09
CA ALA A 189 18.04 -0.61 -14.22
C ALA A 189 19.25 -1.55 -14.09
N ALA A 190 20.41 -1.03 -13.67
CA ALA A 190 21.60 -1.85 -13.40
C ALA A 190 21.35 -2.88 -12.30
N ARG A 191 20.75 -2.47 -11.18
CA ARG A 191 20.35 -3.38 -10.09
C ARG A 191 19.33 -4.41 -10.54
N ALA A 192 18.37 -4.02 -11.38
CA ALA A 192 17.32 -4.91 -11.86
C ALA A 192 17.89 -6.06 -12.71
N VAL A 193 18.95 -5.83 -13.50
CA VAL A 193 19.54 -6.86 -14.38
C VAL A 193 20.82 -7.51 -13.84
N GLU A 194 21.35 -7.04 -12.70
CA GLU A 194 22.61 -7.52 -12.13
C GLU A 194 22.63 -9.05 -11.93
N GLY A 195 23.55 -9.74 -12.60
CA GLY A 195 23.68 -11.20 -12.52
C GLY A 195 22.60 -12.01 -13.24
N LEU A 196 21.67 -11.36 -13.96
CA LEU A 196 20.66 -12.05 -14.77
C LEU A 196 21.20 -12.38 -16.17
N ASN A 197 20.78 -13.50 -16.74
CA ASN A 197 21.07 -13.86 -18.12
C ASN A 197 19.87 -13.47 -19.03
N PRO A 198 20.08 -12.70 -20.11
CA PRO A 198 19.01 -12.40 -21.08
C PRO A 198 18.26 -13.64 -21.60
N GLU A 199 18.94 -14.78 -21.77
CA GLU A 199 18.36 -16.02 -22.30
C GLU A 199 17.29 -16.67 -21.39
N ASP A 200 17.29 -16.37 -20.09
CA ASP A 200 16.34 -16.93 -19.12
C ASP A 200 15.52 -15.86 -18.38
N THR A 201 15.52 -14.62 -18.89
CA THR A 201 14.85 -13.46 -18.26
C THR A 201 13.63 -13.00 -19.06
N LEU A 202 12.48 -12.89 -18.39
CA LEU A 202 11.25 -12.30 -18.90
C LEU A 202 11.06 -10.89 -18.34
N VAL A 203 10.72 -9.93 -19.21
CA VAL A 203 10.41 -8.56 -18.82
C VAL A 203 8.91 -8.31 -18.89
N VAL A 204 8.34 -7.79 -17.80
CA VAL A 204 6.92 -7.43 -17.70
C VAL A 204 6.81 -5.91 -17.66
N VAL A 205 6.21 -5.30 -18.67
CA VAL A 205 6.03 -3.83 -18.72
C VAL A 205 4.64 -3.47 -18.20
N VAL A 206 4.57 -2.82 -17.03
CA VAL A 206 3.32 -2.51 -16.33
C VAL A 206 3.04 -1.00 -16.39
N SER A 207 2.12 -0.58 -17.26
CA SER A 207 1.71 0.82 -17.40
C SER A 207 0.29 0.94 -17.93
N LYS A 208 -0.59 1.60 -17.17
CA LYS A 208 -1.99 1.83 -17.57
C LYS A 208 -2.11 2.48 -18.94
N THR A 209 -1.41 3.59 -19.13
CA THR A 209 -1.46 4.40 -20.35
C THR A 209 -0.43 4.00 -21.40
N PHE A 210 0.56 3.18 -21.00
CA PHE A 210 1.74 2.84 -21.79
C PHE A 210 2.53 4.05 -22.28
N THR A 211 2.46 5.17 -21.54
CA THR A 211 3.15 6.44 -21.86
C THR A 211 3.93 7.04 -20.70
N THR A 212 3.86 6.45 -19.50
CA THR A 212 4.61 6.91 -18.32
C THR A 212 6.09 7.03 -18.66
N ALA A 213 6.66 8.23 -18.52
CA ALA A 213 7.97 8.55 -19.08
C ALA A 213 9.08 7.64 -18.53
N GLU A 214 9.07 7.43 -17.22
CA GLU A 214 9.98 6.58 -16.46
C GLU A 214 9.87 5.12 -16.92
N THR A 215 8.66 4.55 -16.85
CA THR A 215 8.39 3.15 -17.25
C THR A 215 8.76 2.89 -18.71
N MET A 216 8.42 3.80 -19.62
CA MET A 216 8.71 3.61 -21.04
C MET A 216 10.19 3.77 -21.38
N LEU A 217 10.92 4.64 -20.66
CA LEU A 217 12.37 4.71 -20.81
C LEU A 217 13.02 3.42 -20.31
N ASN A 218 12.63 2.94 -19.12
CA ASN A 218 13.10 1.67 -18.59
C ASN A 218 12.76 0.47 -19.49
N ALA A 219 11.55 0.43 -20.06
CA ALA A 219 11.16 -0.61 -21.00
C ALA A 219 12.04 -0.61 -22.26
N ARG A 220 12.39 0.56 -22.81
CA ARG A 220 13.35 0.66 -23.92
C ARG A 220 14.76 0.25 -23.51
N THR A 221 15.19 0.62 -22.31
CA THR A 221 16.49 0.23 -21.75
C THR A 221 16.61 -1.29 -21.63
N LEU A 222 15.62 -1.96 -21.05
CA LEU A 222 15.62 -3.43 -20.90
C LEU A 222 15.39 -4.16 -22.21
N ARG A 223 14.60 -3.58 -23.13
CA ARG A 223 14.50 -4.09 -24.50
C ARG A 223 15.88 -4.09 -25.17
N LYS A 224 16.64 -3.00 -25.05
CA LYS A 224 18.00 -2.93 -25.60
C LYS A 224 18.92 -3.98 -24.94
N TRP A 225 18.89 -4.09 -23.62
CA TRP A 225 19.67 -5.10 -22.89
C TRP A 225 19.36 -6.54 -23.33
N LEU A 226 18.07 -6.88 -23.49
CA LEU A 226 17.63 -8.18 -24.01
C LEU A 226 18.12 -8.41 -25.44
N VAL A 227 17.88 -7.45 -26.34
CA VAL A 227 18.23 -7.59 -27.76
C VAL A 227 19.73 -7.72 -27.95
N ASP A 228 20.52 -6.84 -27.32
CA ASP A 228 21.98 -6.88 -27.43
C ASP A 228 22.55 -8.18 -26.86
N GLY A 229 22.03 -8.64 -25.72
CA GLY A 229 22.47 -9.87 -25.07
C GLY A 229 22.12 -11.13 -25.86
N LEU A 230 20.91 -11.19 -26.43
CA LEU A 230 20.45 -12.34 -27.21
C LEU A 230 21.02 -12.36 -28.64
N ALA A 231 21.44 -11.21 -29.18
CA ALA A 231 22.12 -11.15 -30.48
C ALA A 231 23.42 -11.97 -30.49
N ALA A 232 24.13 -12.06 -29.36
CA ALA A 232 25.30 -12.91 -29.20
C ALA A 232 24.99 -14.42 -29.37
N HIS A 233 23.71 -14.80 -29.29
CA HIS A 233 23.19 -16.15 -29.48
C HIS A 233 22.44 -16.31 -30.82
N GLY A 234 22.57 -15.38 -31.75
CA GLY A 234 21.94 -15.44 -33.08
C GLY A 234 20.43 -15.17 -33.09
N VAL A 235 19.89 -14.63 -31.99
CA VAL A 235 18.46 -14.31 -31.87
C VAL A 235 18.18 -12.94 -32.51
N SER A 236 17.13 -12.85 -33.33
CA SER A 236 16.70 -11.57 -33.90
C SER A 236 16.08 -10.66 -32.85
N ALA A 237 16.10 -9.34 -33.06
CA ALA A 237 15.45 -8.41 -32.14
C ALA A 237 13.93 -8.68 -31.99
N ALA A 238 13.28 -9.15 -33.07
CA ALA A 238 11.87 -9.50 -33.05
C ALA A 238 11.60 -10.75 -32.18
N ASP A 239 12.43 -11.78 -32.30
CA ASP A 239 12.31 -13.00 -31.49
C ASP A 239 12.64 -12.73 -30.01
N ALA A 240 13.64 -11.88 -29.74
CA ALA A 240 13.94 -11.43 -28.38
C ALA A 240 12.70 -10.81 -27.72
N ILE A 241 12.02 -9.87 -28.39
CA ILE A 241 10.81 -9.23 -27.86
C ILE A 241 9.67 -10.25 -27.71
N ARG A 242 9.41 -11.07 -28.74
CA ARG A 242 8.32 -12.05 -28.75
C ARG A 242 8.39 -13.03 -27.57
N HIS A 243 9.60 -13.47 -27.21
CA HIS A 243 9.81 -14.49 -26.17
C HIS A 243 10.10 -13.90 -24.78
N HIS A 244 10.61 -12.67 -24.69
CA HIS A 244 11.12 -12.10 -23.43
C HIS A 244 10.42 -10.83 -22.98
N MET A 245 9.38 -10.35 -23.68
CA MET A 245 8.62 -9.17 -23.24
C MET A 245 7.12 -9.40 -23.28
N ILE A 246 6.45 -9.08 -22.16
CA ILE A 246 5.00 -9.00 -22.04
C ILE A 246 4.58 -7.63 -21.49
N ALA A 247 3.31 -7.28 -21.66
CA ALA A 247 2.75 -6.03 -21.16
C ALA A 247 1.54 -6.27 -20.26
N VAL A 248 1.39 -5.38 -19.28
CA VAL A 248 0.16 -5.22 -18.49
C VAL A 248 -0.33 -3.79 -18.70
N SER A 249 -1.43 -3.62 -19.44
CA SER A 249 -1.88 -2.30 -19.88
C SER A 249 -3.33 -2.28 -20.31
N ALA A 250 -3.99 -1.12 -20.13
CA ALA A 250 -5.26 -0.82 -20.80
C ALA A 250 -5.05 -0.34 -22.26
N ALA A 251 -3.82 0.08 -22.62
CA ALA A 251 -3.51 0.65 -23.91
C ALA A 251 -2.89 -0.38 -24.88
N VAL A 252 -3.66 -1.42 -25.22
CA VAL A 252 -3.23 -2.53 -26.09
C VAL A 252 -2.56 -2.05 -27.40
N PRO A 253 -3.10 -1.05 -28.15
CA PRO A 253 -2.46 -0.58 -29.38
C PRO A 253 -1.02 -0.08 -29.18
N LYS A 254 -0.74 0.61 -28.07
CA LYS A 254 0.60 1.13 -27.78
C LYS A 254 1.59 0.02 -27.40
N ALA A 255 1.11 -1.04 -26.74
CA ALA A 255 1.94 -2.21 -26.47
C ALA A 255 2.32 -2.94 -27.78
N GLN A 256 1.39 -3.01 -28.74
CA GLN A 256 1.66 -3.56 -30.07
C GLN A 256 2.64 -2.69 -30.88
N GLU A 257 2.48 -1.37 -30.87
CA GLU A 257 3.43 -0.43 -31.48
C GLU A 257 4.85 -0.57 -30.89
N PHE A 258 4.94 -0.91 -29.61
CA PHE A 258 6.22 -1.22 -28.97
C PHE A 258 6.82 -2.56 -29.43
N GLY A 259 6.01 -3.45 -30.01
CA GLY A 259 6.41 -4.75 -30.56
C GLY A 259 5.96 -5.95 -29.73
N ILE A 260 5.13 -5.77 -28.71
CA ILE A 260 4.60 -6.86 -27.88
C ILE A 260 3.36 -7.43 -28.56
N ALA A 261 3.35 -8.75 -28.78
CA ALA A 261 2.25 -9.44 -29.43
C ALA A 261 0.95 -9.35 -28.58
N PRO A 262 -0.25 -9.24 -29.19
CA PRO A 262 -1.51 -9.10 -28.45
C PRO A 262 -1.75 -10.17 -27.38
N GLU A 263 -1.38 -11.41 -27.67
CA GLU A 263 -1.49 -12.56 -26.75
C GLU A 263 -0.57 -12.45 -25.52
N ASN A 264 0.41 -11.54 -25.56
CA ASN A 264 1.34 -11.20 -24.48
C ASN A 264 0.95 -9.88 -23.77
N VAL A 265 -0.27 -9.37 -24.01
CA VAL A 265 -0.82 -8.20 -23.32
C VAL A 265 -1.94 -8.63 -22.39
N PHE A 266 -1.75 -8.40 -21.09
CA PHE A 266 -2.75 -8.64 -20.07
C PHE A 266 -3.46 -7.32 -19.73
N GLY A 267 -4.73 -7.23 -20.12
CA GLY A 267 -5.54 -6.04 -19.95
C GLY A 267 -5.96 -5.78 -18.51
N PHE A 268 -6.27 -4.52 -18.23
CA PHE A 268 -7.05 -4.12 -17.05
C PHE A 268 -7.83 -2.83 -17.37
N TRP A 269 -8.73 -2.43 -16.47
CA TRP A 269 -9.75 -1.42 -16.76
C TRP A 269 -9.44 -0.04 -16.18
N ASP A 270 -10.15 0.97 -16.67
CA ASP A 270 -10.00 2.36 -16.26
C ASP A 270 -10.55 2.64 -14.85
N TRP A 271 -11.56 1.89 -14.39
CA TRP A 271 -12.09 1.90 -13.03
C TRP A 271 -11.11 1.30 -11.98
N VAL A 272 -9.98 0.73 -12.43
CA VAL A 272 -8.87 0.34 -11.54
C VAL A 272 -7.94 1.53 -11.34
N GLY A 273 -7.98 2.11 -10.14
CA GLY A 273 -7.01 3.11 -9.71
C GLY A 273 -5.62 2.49 -9.52
N GLY A 274 -4.55 3.22 -9.86
CA GLY A 274 -3.18 2.68 -9.82
C GLY A 274 -2.80 2.13 -8.43
N ARG A 275 -3.08 2.87 -7.37
CA ARG A 275 -2.81 2.45 -5.98
C ARG A 275 -3.73 1.34 -5.44
N TYR A 276 -4.77 0.97 -6.17
CA TYR A 276 -5.71 -0.13 -5.87
C TYR A 276 -5.62 -1.28 -6.91
N SER A 277 -4.48 -1.39 -7.60
CA SER A 277 -4.36 -2.26 -8.80
C SER A 277 -3.68 -3.60 -8.56
N VAL A 278 -3.12 -3.87 -7.37
CA VAL A 278 -2.34 -5.09 -7.12
C VAL A 278 -3.14 -6.39 -7.33
N CYS A 279 -4.46 -6.39 -7.07
CA CYS A 279 -5.35 -7.51 -7.34
C CYS A 279 -5.69 -7.69 -8.84
N SER A 280 -5.30 -6.76 -9.72
CA SER A 280 -5.46 -6.88 -11.17
C SER A 280 -4.24 -7.57 -11.79
N ALA A 281 -4.22 -7.67 -13.13
CA ALA A 281 -3.04 -8.10 -13.87
C ALA A 281 -1.72 -7.41 -13.45
N VAL A 282 -1.79 -6.17 -12.92
CA VAL A 282 -0.63 -5.42 -12.42
C VAL A 282 0.19 -6.22 -11.39
N GLY A 283 -0.47 -6.80 -10.38
CA GLY A 283 0.21 -7.65 -9.39
C GLY A 283 0.14 -9.12 -9.74
N ILE A 284 -1.00 -9.59 -10.25
CA ILE A 284 -1.22 -11.03 -10.45
C ILE A 284 -0.29 -11.60 -11.52
N VAL A 285 0.07 -10.87 -12.59
CA VAL A 285 1.04 -11.36 -13.59
C VAL A 285 2.42 -11.65 -12.98
N PRO A 286 3.15 -10.68 -12.39
CA PRO A 286 4.49 -10.95 -11.85
C PRO A 286 4.44 -11.94 -10.67
N LEU A 287 3.42 -11.87 -9.81
CA LEU A 287 3.28 -12.78 -8.67
C LEU A 287 2.96 -14.21 -9.11
N ALA A 288 2.06 -14.42 -10.08
CA ALA A 288 1.76 -15.77 -10.59
C ALA A 288 2.96 -16.36 -11.34
N LEU A 289 3.75 -15.55 -12.05
CA LEU A 289 5.01 -16.02 -12.67
C LEU A 289 6.03 -16.51 -11.63
N HIS A 290 6.08 -15.86 -10.46
CA HIS A 290 7.05 -16.16 -9.41
C HIS A 290 6.57 -17.24 -8.42
N TYR A 291 5.37 -17.10 -7.86
CA TYR A 291 4.77 -18.01 -6.87
C TYR A 291 3.81 -19.04 -7.46
N GLY A 292 3.19 -18.77 -8.61
CA GLY A 292 2.15 -19.63 -9.19
C GLY A 292 0.74 -19.15 -8.88
N ALA A 293 -0.22 -19.61 -9.68
CA ALA A 293 -1.59 -19.11 -9.66
C ALA A 293 -2.35 -19.45 -8.36
N ASP A 294 -2.15 -20.64 -7.79
CA ASP A 294 -2.86 -21.04 -6.57
C ASP A 294 -2.59 -20.08 -5.38
N ILE A 295 -1.37 -19.53 -5.33
CA ILE A 295 -0.98 -18.56 -4.29
C ILE A 295 -1.63 -17.20 -4.54
N THR A 296 -1.66 -16.75 -5.80
CA THR A 296 -2.36 -15.51 -6.14
C THR A 296 -3.86 -15.62 -5.94
N ASP A 297 -4.45 -16.81 -6.19
CA ASP A 297 -5.87 -17.07 -5.95
C ASP A 297 -6.20 -17.00 -4.45
N ALA A 298 -5.35 -17.56 -3.58
CA ALA A 298 -5.50 -17.45 -2.13
C ALA A 298 -5.37 -15.99 -1.63
N PHE A 299 -4.46 -15.22 -2.24
CA PHE A 299 -4.32 -13.78 -1.96
C PHE A 299 -5.57 -12.98 -2.35
N LEU A 300 -6.12 -13.24 -3.54
CA LEU A 300 -7.38 -12.61 -3.98
C LEU A 300 -8.53 -12.99 -3.05
N ALA A 301 -8.63 -14.26 -2.64
CA ALA A 301 -9.66 -14.73 -1.72
C ALA A 301 -9.59 -14.02 -0.35
N GLY A 302 -8.39 -13.81 0.20
CA GLY A 302 -8.22 -13.09 1.45
C GLY A 302 -8.60 -11.61 1.34
N ALA A 303 -8.32 -10.98 0.20
CA ALA A 303 -8.76 -9.61 -0.03
C ALA A 303 -10.29 -9.51 -0.21
N HIS A 304 -10.90 -10.51 -0.86
CA HIS A 304 -12.36 -10.59 -1.02
C HIS A 304 -13.09 -10.78 0.32
N ASP A 305 -12.51 -11.55 1.24
CA ASP A 305 -13.03 -11.73 2.61
C ASP A 305 -13.30 -10.39 3.30
N LEU A 306 -12.36 -9.44 3.19
CA LEU A 306 -12.51 -8.10 3.75
C LEU A 306 -13.44 -7.19 2.95
N ASP A 307 -13.63 -7.43 1.64
CA ASP A 307 -14.69 -6.76 0.88
C ASP A 307 -16.07 -7.16 1.42
N GLU A 308 -16.29 -8.46 1.64
CA GLU A 308 -17.54 -8.95 2.22
C GLU A 308 -17.75 -8.41 3.63
N HIS A 309 -16.69 -8.36 4.46
CA HIS A 309 -16.76 -7.76 5.79
C HIS A 309 -17.16 -6.29 5.73
N LEU A 310 -16.50 -5.51 4.86
CA LEU A 310 -16.76 -4.08 4.69
C LEU A 310 -18.24 -3.83 4.35
N LEU A 311 -18.78 -4.59 3.39
CA LEU A 311 -20.12 -4.34 2.85
C LEU A 311 -21.24 -4.84 3.78
N ASN A 312 -21.02 -5.96 4.47
CA ASN A 312 -22.10 -6.67 5.16
C ASN A 312 -22.09 -6.51 6.69
N ALA A 313 -20.94 -6.24 7.33
CA ALA A 313 -20.88 -6.22 8.79
C ALA A 313 -21.58 -4.99 9.43
N PRO A 314 -22.08 -5.12 10.67
CA PRO A 314 -22.44 -3.98 11.50
C PRO A 314 -21.27 -2.99 11.62
N LEU A 315 -21.51 -1.67 11.55
CA LEU A 315 -20.42 -0.68 11.59
C LEU A 315 -19.55 -0.80 12.85
N ARG A 316 -20.15 -1.25 13.96
CA ARG A 316 -19.50 -1.44 15.26
C ARG A 316 -18.53 -2.62 15.30
N GLU A 317 -18.65 -3.56 14.37
CA GLU A 317 -17.81 -4.77 14.26
C GLU A 317 -16.93 -4.74 12.99
N ASN A 318 -17.10 -3.72 12.15
CA ASN A 318 -16.50 -3.62 10.84
C ASN A 318 -15.07 -3.05 10.94
N LEU A 319 -14.05 -3.91 10.73
CA LEU A 319 -12.66 -3.57 11.01
C LEU A 319 -12.16 -2.35 10.19
N PRO A 320 -12.38 -2.29 8.86
CA PRO A 320 -12.03 -1.09 8.09
C PRO A 320 -12.73 0.19 8.59
N VAL A 321 -14.01 0.10 8.97
CA VAL A 321 -14.77 1.25 9.46
C VAL A 321 -14.21 1.74 10.79
N LEU A 322 -13.95 0.84 11.74
CA LEU A 322 -13.34 1.17 13.03
C LEU A 322 -11.99 1.86 12.83
N LEU A 323 -11.10 1.30 12.01
CA LEU A 323 -9.79 1.90 11.72
C LEU A 323 -9.92 3.27 11.04
N GLY A 324 -10.89 3.45 10.15
CA GLY A 324 -11.12 4.71 9.44
C GLY A 324 -11.63 5.80 10.39
N LEU A 325 -12.57 5.46 11.26
CA LEU A 325 -13.12 6.36 12.27
C LEU A 325 -12.07 6.77 13.30
N LEU A 326 -11.23 5.83 13.74
CA LEU A 326 -10.11 6.13 14.65
C LEU A 326 -9.05 7.01 13.98
N GLY A 327 -8.81 6.85 12.68
CA GLY A 327 -7.96 7.76 11.91
C GLY A 327 -8.52 9.18 11.92
N ILE A 328 -9.81 9.35 11.59
CA ILE A 328 -10.50 10.65 11.64
C ILE A 328 -10.48 11.25 13.05
N TRP A 329 -10.73 10.44 14.07
CA TRP A 329 -10.68 10.87 15.46
C TRP A 329 -9.31 11.47 15.81
N ASN A 330 -8.25 10.72 15.52
CA ASN A 330 -6.89 11.15 15.80
C ASN A 330 -6.49 12.38 14.97
N SER A 331 -6.76 12.39 13.67
CA SER A 331 -6.28 13.46 12.78
C SER A 331 -7.12 14.73 12.87
N SER A 332 -8.45 14.62 12.77
CA SER A 332 -9.36 15.76 12.61
C SER A 332 -9.79 16.36 13.94
N PHE A 333 -9.81 15.57 15.02
CA PHE A 333 -10.31 16.04 16.32
C PHE A 333 -9.20 16.15 17.38
N LEU A 334 -8.28 15.18 17.45
CA LEU A 334 -7.13 15.25 18.36
C LEU A 334 -5.90 15.97 17.77
N GLY A 335 -5.93 16.29 16.48
CA GLY A 335 -4.87 17.06 15.79
C GLY A 335 -3.59 16.27 15.51
N HIS A 336 -3.64 14.95 15.55
CA HIS A 336 -2.51 14.07 15.24
C HIS A 336 -2.40 13.83 13.73
N ALA A 337 -1.63 14.67 13.04
CA ALA A 337 -1.51 14.64 11.58
C ALA A 337 -0.66 13.48 11.01
N THR A 338 -0.15 12.58 11.84
CA THR A 338 0.81 11.55 11.44
C THR A 338 0.42 10.21 12.03
N ARG A 339 0.59 9.12 11.26
CA ARG A 339 0.38 7.75 11.71
C ARG A 339 1.60 6.88 11.39
N ALA A 340 2.00 6.07 12.37
CA ALA A 340 3.07 5.08 12.21
C ALA A 340 2.48 3.68 12.01
N MET A 341 2.85 3.00 10.92
CA MET A 341 2.50 1.58 10.68
C MET A 341 3.69 0.71 11.07
N LEU A 342 3.49 -0.13 12.08
CA LEU A 342 4.55 -0.81 12.80
C LEU A 342 4.31 -2.32 12.76
N PRO A 343 4.57 -2.99 11.63
CA PRO A 343 4.42 -4.43 11.55
C PRO A 343 5.54 -5.13 12.32
N TYR A 344 5.20 -5.93 13.33
CA TYR A 344 6.10 -6.86 14.02
C TYR A 344 6.25 -8.13 13.18
N ALA A 345 6.66 -7.92 11.93
CA ALA A 345 6.92 -8.95 10.93
C ALA A 345 7.86 -8.35 9.86
N GLN A 346 9.10 -8.82 9.80
CA GLN A 346 10.09 -8.33 8.82
C GLN A 346 9.63 -8.55 7.37
N ALA A 347 8.83 -9.58 7.11
CA ALA A 347 8.23 -9.85 5.79
C ALA A 347 7.39 -8.67 5.27
N LEU A 348 6.86 -7.82 6.16
CA LEU A 348 6.08 -6.63 5.80
C LEU A 348 6.95 -5.37 5.58
N LEU A 349 8.25 -5.50 5.31
CA LEU A 349 9.16 -4.35 5.14
C LEU A 349 8.76 -3.34 4.05
N ARG A 350 7.91 -3.74 3.09
CA ARG A 350 7.39 -2.87 2.03
C ARG A 350 5.92 -2.47 2.21
N PHE A 351 5.27 -2.96 3.26
CA PHE A 351 3.86 -2.66 3.54
C PHE A 351 3.64 -1.16 3.76
N ALA A 352 4.44 -0.53 4.63
CA ALA A 352 4.32 0.91 4.91
C ALA A 352 4.49 1.76 3.63
N ALA A 353 5.45 1.40 2.76
CA ALA A 353 5.68 2.10 1.49
C ALA A 353 4.50 1.97 0.52
N HIS A 354 3.83 0.81 0.50
CA HIS A 354 2.60 0.64 -0.28
C HIS A 354 1.45 1.48 0.29
N ILE A 355 1.18 1.40 1.60
CA ILE A 355 0.07 2.13 2.23
C ILE A 355 0.28 3.64 2.22
N GLN A 356 1.52 4.12 2.24
CA GLN A 356 1.84 5.52 1.98
C GLN A 356 1.18 6.01 0.70
N GLN A 357 1.32 5.28 -0.40
CA GLN A 357 0.67 5.65 -1.64
C GLN A 357 -0.84 5.49 -1.55
N VAL A 358 -1.34 4.36 -1.05
CA VAL A 358 -2.79 4.09 -0.96
C VAL A 358 -3.50 5.22 -0.24
N ASP A 359 -3.03 5.62 0.93
CA ASP A 359 -3.74 6.59 1.76
C ASP A 359 -3.37 8.05 1.42
N MET A 360 -2.07 8.38 1.29
CA MET A 360 -1.67 9.78 1.08
C MET A 360 -2.07 10.31 -0.30
N GLU A 361 -2.00 9.48 -1.35
CA GLU A 361 -2.44 9.89 -2.70
C GLU A 361 -3.98 9.89 -2.82
N SER A 362 -4.68 9.05 -2.05
CA SER A 362 -6.14 9.05 -2.00
C SER A 362 -6.69 10.27 -1.25
N ASN A 363 -6.22 10.48 -0.03
CA ASN A 363 -6.87 11.35 0.95
C ASN A 363 -6.09 12.65 1.22
N GLY A 364 -4.88 12.81 0.67
CA GLY A 364 -4.10 14.07 0.70
C GLY A 364 -4.72 15.16 -0.18
N LYS A 365 -5.95 15.56 0.13
CA LYS A 365 -6.78 16.47 -0.67
C LYS A 365 -7.13 17.72 0.14
N ARG A 366 -7.35 18.82 -0.59
CA ARG A 366 -7.74 20.12 -0.03
C ARG A 366 -9.11 20.61 -0.53
N VAL A 367 -9.78 19.82 -1.36
CA VAL A 367 -11.06 20.14 -1.99
C VAL A 367 -11.99 18.95 -1.81
N ALA A 368 -13.24 19.22 -1.42
CA ALA A 368 -14.30 18.22 -1.33
C ALA A 368 -14.83 17.83 -2.73
N LEU A 369 -15.65 16.77 -2.78
CA LEU A 369 -16.27 16.28 -4.01
C LEU A 369 -17.12 17.33 -4.77
N ASP A 370 -17.65 18.33 -4.07
CA ASP A 370 -18.45 19.42 -4.65
C ASP A 370 -17.61 20.61 -5.17
N GLY A 371 -16.27 20.54 -5.05
CA GLY A 371 -15.36 21.61 -5.47
C GLY A 371 -15.07 22.67 -4.40
N SER A 372 -15.68 22.57 -3.21
CA SER A 372 -15.41 23.46 -2.07
C SER A 372 -14.05 23.19 -1.42
N VAL A 373 -13.35 24.24 -0.98
CA VAL A 373 -12.08 24.09 -0.24
C VAL A 373 -12.39 23.64 1.19
N LEU A 374 -11.68 22.61 1.67
CA LEU A 374 -11.87 22.10 3.02
C LEU A 374 -11.43 23.13 4.06
N PRO A 375 -12.22 23.39 5.12
CA PRO A 375 -11.84 24.25 6.23
C PRO A 375 -10.98 23.51 7.28
N PHE A 376 -10.66 22.24 7.05
CA PHE A 376 -9.86 21.38 7.91
C PHE A 376 -8.83 20.59 7.09
N ALA A 377 -7.81 20.05 7.75
CA ALA A 377 -6.84 19.15 7.13
C ALA A 377 -7.42 17.73 6.99
N ALA A 378 -7.18 17.10 5.85
CA ALA A 378 -7.51 15.70 5.58
C ALA A 378 -6.27 14.94 5.08
N GLY A 379 -6.31 13.61 5.23
CA GLY A 379 -5.18 12.74 4.96
C GLY A 379 -4.12 12.79 6.07
N GLU A 380 -3.63 11.62 6.45
CA GLU A 380 -2.55 11.48 7.44
C GLU A 380 -1.19 11.42 6.73
N ILE A 381 -0.13 11.89 7.38
CA ILE A 381 1.23 11.57 6.97
C ILE A 381 1.55 10.17 7.47
N ASN A 382 1.66 9.22 6.54
CA ASN A 382 1.93 7.82 6.85
C ASN A 382 3.42 7.52 6.74
N PHE A 383 3.97 6.82 7.74
CA PHE A 383 5.32 6.29 7.70
C PHE A 383 5.41 5.02 8.56
N GLY A 384 6.53 4.33 8.53
CA GLY A 384 6.71 3.14 9.36
C GLY A 384 7.87 2.28 8.93
N GLU A 385 8.30 1.43 9.84
CA GLU A 385 9.31 0.39 9.64
C GLU A 385 8.89 -0.83 10.47
N PRO A 386 9.27 -2.06 10.08
CA PRO A 386 9.02 -3.23 10.89
C PRO A 386 9.55 -3.10 12.32
N GLY A 387 8.80 -3.64 13.28
CA GLY A 387 9.31 -3.91 14.62
C GLY A 387 10.30 -5.08 14.56
N THR A 388 11.40 -5.07 15.31
CA THR A 388 11.83 -4.06 16.31
C THR A 388 12.68 -2.93 15.73
N ASN A 389 13.01 -2.93 14.42
CA ASN A 389 13.89 -1.94 13.80
C ASN A 389 13.45 -0.50 14.05
N GLY A 390 12.15 -0.21 13.91
CA GLY A 390 11.59 1.11 14.21
C GLY A 390 11.84 1.57 15.65
N GLN A 391 11.87 0.64 16.61
CA GLN A 391 12.17 0.93 18.03
C GLN A 391 13.56 1.51 18.22
N HIS A 392 14.52 1.03 17.41
CA HIS A 392 15.90 1.47 17.42
C HIS A 392 16.18 2.60 16.42
N SER A 393 15.14 3.25 15.90
CA SER A 393 15.26 4.37 14.95
C SER A 393 14.52 5.61 15.44
N PHE A 394 13.19 5.55 15.53
CA PHE A 394 12.35 6.74 15.73
C PHE A 394 11.40 6.64 16.93
N TYR A 395 11.37 5.52 17.67
CA TYR A 395 10.47 5.39 18.83
C TYR A 395 10.82 6.34 19.97
N GLN A 396 12.06 6.83 20.06
CA GLN A 396 12.42 7.94 20.95
C GLN A 396 11.47 9.13 20.76
N LEU A 397 11.22 9.52 19.50
CA LEU A 397 10.30 10.60 19.16
C LEU A 397 8.85 10.19 19.47
N ILE A 398 8.45 8.96 19.16
CA ILE A 398 7.08 8.48 19.43
C ILE A 398 6.78 8.45 20.93
N HIS A 399 7.76 8.14 21.79
CA HIS A 399 7.59 8.02 23.25
C HIS A 399 7.70 9.33 24.03
N GLN A 400 8.62 10.23 23.63
CA GLN A 400 8.91 11.45 24.40
C GLN A 400 8.76 12.74 23.59
N GLY A 401 8.70 12.65 22.25
CA GLY A 401 8.44 13.77 21.37
C GLY A 401 6.95 13.97 21.07
N ARG A 402 6.64 14.40 19.85
CA ARG A 402 5.25 14.59 19.37
C ARG A 402 4.43 13.30 19.48
N VAL A 403 3.12 13.43 19.65
CA VAL A 403 2.21 12.28 19.65
C VAL A 403 2.03 11.79 18.22
N VAL A 404 2.21 10.48 18.03
CA VAL A 404 2.04 9.79 16.75
C VAL A 404 1.19 8.53 17.02
N PRO A 405 -0.09 8.51 16.63
CA PRO A 405 -0.89 7.30 16.60
C PRO A 405 -0.18 6.15 15.87
N CYS A 406 -0.25 4.96 16.46
CA CYS A 406 0.49 3.79 15.97
C CYS A 406 -0.42 2.60 15.66
N ASP A 407 -0.25 2.01 14.48
CA ASP A 407 -0.86 0.74 14.10
C ASP A 407 0.17 -0.38 14.31
N PHE A 408 0.04 -1.15 15.38
CA PHE A 408 0.85 -2.34 15.62
C PHE A 408 0.23 -3.54 14.91
N ILE A 409 0.96 -4.21 14.03
CA ILE A 409 0.45 -5.36 13.26
C ILE A 409 1.32 -6.58 13.55
N ALA A 410 0.74 -7.72 13.93
CA ALA A 410 1.49 -8.93 14.23
C ALA A 410 0.74 -10.21 13.87
N PHE A 411 1.48 -11.32 13.91
CA PHE A 411 0.99 -12.66 13.60
C PHE A 411 1.36 -13.59 14.74
N CYS A 412 0.44 -14.46 15.16
CA CYS A 412 0.71 -15.45 16.21
C CYS A 412 1.78 -16.46 15.81
N LYS A 413 2.01 -16.68 14.50
CA LYS A 413 2.99 -17.65 14.00
C LYS A 413 4.00 -17.01 13.05
N SER A 414 5.28 -17.34 13.23
CA SER A 414 6.35 -16.97 12.31
C SER A 414 6.34 -17.83 11.04
N GLN A 415 6.70 -17.23 9.90
CA GLN A 415 6.99 -17.96 8.66
C GLN A 415 8.25 -18.84 8.77
N THR A 416 9.17 -18.48 9.66
CA THR A 416 10.44 -19.17 9.91
C THR A 416 10.68 -19.30 11.42
N PRO A 417 9.99 -20.23 12.11
CA PRO A 417 10.12 -20.39 13.55
C PRO A 417 11.53 -20.87 13.91
N THR A 418 12.14 -20.21 14.90
CA THR A 418 13.48 -20.53 15.41
C THR A 418 13.45 -20.51 16.94
N HIS A 419 13.98 -21.56 17.56
CA HIS A 419 14.21 -21.63 18.99
C HIS A 419 15.52 -22.37 19.23
N LEU A 420 16.45 -21.72 19.95
CA LEU A 420 17.76 -22.27 20.24
C LEU A 420 17.78 -22.86 21.66
N SER A 421 18.49 -23.97 21.82
CA SER A 421 18.69 -24.58 23.14
C SER A 421 19.41 -23.59 24.06
N GLY A 422 18.86 -23.36 25.25
CA GLY A 422 19.40 -22.45 26.26
C GLY A 422 18.79 -21.04 26.23
N GLU A 423 18.06 -20.67 25.18
CA GLU A 423 17.31 -19.42 25.14
C GLU A 423 15.99 -19.52 25.91
N LYS A 424 15.60 -18.43 26.58
CA LYS A 424 14.40 -18.41 27.44
C LYS A 424 13.11 -18.58 26.64
N VAL A 425 13.06 -18.00 25.44
CA VAL A 425 11.89 -17.96 24.55
C VAL A 425 12.33 -18.17 23.10
N SER A 426 11.38 -18.40 22.19
CA SER A 426 11.70 -18.43 20.76
C SER A 426 12.03 -17.03 20.23
N ASN A 427 12.70 -16.92 19.08
CA ASN A 427 12.93 -15.62 18.44
C ASN A 427 11.60 -14.89 18.13
N HIS A 428 10.53 -15.64 17.82
CA HIS A 428 9.22 -15.06 17.57
C HIS A 428 8.60 -14.50 18.85
N ASP A 429 8.70 -15.22 19.95
CA ASP A 429 8.20 -14.73 21.25
C ASP A 429 8.98 -13.52 21.76
N GLU A 430 10.28 -13.43 21.47
CA GLU A 430 11.08 -12.23 21.76
C GLU A 430 10.58 -11.02 20.96
N LEU A 431 10.31 -11.20 19.66
CA LEU A 431 9.67 -10.18 18.83
C LEU A 431 8.30 -9.77 19.40
N MET A 432 7.47 -10.76 19.75
CA MET A 432 6.11 -10.53 20.24
C MET A 432 6.08 -9.92 21.64
N SER A 433 7.07 -10.19 22.48
CA SER A 433 7.23 -9.51 23.77
C SER A 433 7.27 -7.98 23.60
N ASN A 434 7.93 -7.52 22.53
CA ASN A 434 7.95 -6.10 22.20
C ASN A 434 6.63 -5.61 21.59
N PHE A 435 5.94 -6.42 20.77
CA PHE A 435 4.62 -6.09 20.24
C PHE A 435 3.60 -5.82 21.36
N PHE A 436 3.63 -6.61 22.44
CA PHE A 436 2.75 -6.42 23.58
C PHE A 436 3.19 -5.27 24.50
N ALA A 437 4.50 -5.10 24.71
CA ALA A 437 5.01 -4.09 25.64
C ALA A 437 4.91 -2.65 25.11
N GLN A 438 5.13 -2.43 23.82
CA GLN A 438 5.23 -1.07 23.26
C GLN A 438 3.92 -0.28 23.29
N PRO A 439 2.75 -0.85 22.91
CA PRO A 439 1.45 -0.18 23.07
C PRO A 439 1.16 0.22 24.52
N ASP A 440 1.50 -0.63 25.49
CA ASP A 440 1.31 -0.35 26.92
C ASP A 440 2.25 0.76 27.41
N ALA A 441 3.51 0.75 26.96
CA ALA A 441 4.46 1.81 27.27
C ALA A 441 3.99 3.17 26.71
N LEU A 442 3.46 3.20 25.49
CA LEU A 442 2.90 4.40 24.86
C LEU A 442 1.64 4.91 25.60
N ALA A 443 0.74 4.02 25.99
CA ALA A 443 -0.49 4.38 26.66
C ALA A 443 -0.26 4.85 28.11
N ASN A 444 0.56 4.10 28.86
CA ASN A 444 0.75 4.33 30.28
C ASN A 444 1.81 5.38 30.58
N GLY A 445 2.95 5.34 29.89
CA GLY A 445 4.11 6.15 30.23
C GLY A 445 4.72 5.79 31.59
N LYS A 446 5.51 6.71 32.13
CA LYS A 446 6.23 6.60 33.40
C LYS A 446 6.44 7.97 34.02
N THR A 447 5.90 8.19 35.21
CA THR A 447 5.89 9.52 35.85
C THR A 447 7.19 9.82 36.60
N VAL A 448 7.38 11.09 36.95
CA VAL A 448 8.53 11.54 37.76
C VAL A 448 8.52 10.91 39.14
N GLU A 449 7.33 10.68 39.72
CA GLU A 449 7.13 10.05 41.02
C GLU A 449 7.51 8.57 40.98
N GLU A 450 7.13 7.86 39.92
CA GLU A 450 7.53 6.45 39.70
C GLU A 450 9.06 6.35 39.58
N LEU A 451 9.70 7.27 38.85
CA LEU A 451 11.16 7.34 38.74
C LEU A 451 11.83 7.68 40.08
N ALA A 452 11.22 8.54 40.90
CA ALA A 452 11.71 8.84 42.23
C ALA A 452 11.67 7.60 43.15
N ALA A 453 10.58 6.83 43.09
CA ALA A 453 10.43 5.58 43.83
C ALA A 453 11.45 4.51 43.42
N GLU A 454 11.89 4.51 42.15
CA GLU A 454 12.97 3.65 41.64
C GLU A 454 14.39 4.15 41.98
N GLY A 455 14.51 5.25 42.73
CA GLY A 455 15.81 5.80 43.11
C GLY A 455 16.53 6.55 41.98
N VAL A 456 15.82 6.98 40.93
CA VAL A 456 16.42 7.80 39.87
C VAL A 456 16.83 9.16 40.44
N PRO A 457 18.08 9.63 40.20
CA PRO A 457 18.53 10.95 40.62
C PRO A 457 17.62 12.06 40.12
N GLU A 458 17.32 13.05 40.96
CA GLU A 458 16.36 14.13 40.67
C GLU A 458 16.60 14.82 39.32
N ALA A 459 17.86 15.15 39.03
CA ALA A 459 18.27 15.79 37.78
C ALA A 459 17.96 14.95 36.52
N LEU A 460 17.82 13.62 36.64
CA LEU A 460 17.54 12.73 35.51
C LEU A 460 16.05 12.39 35.36
N ARG A 461 15.21 12.66 36.37
CA ARG A 461 13.80 12.25 36.33
C ARG A 461 13.02 12.89 35.18
N PRO A 462 13.15 14.20 34.87
CA PRO A 462 12.46 14.78 33.72
C PRO A 462 12.89 14.16 32.38
N HIS A 463 14.16 13.76 32.24
CA HIS A 463 14.69 13.14 31.04
C HIS A 463 14.24 11.68 30.86
N LYS A 464 13.99 10.98 31.97
CA LYS A 464 13.53 9.59 31.98
C LYS A 464 12.02 9.45 32.10
N ALA A 465 11.29 10.56 32.22
CA ALA A 465 9.83 10.58 32.27
C ALA A 465 9.25 10.29 30.89
N PHE A 466 8.22 9.44 30.86
CA PHE A 466 7.46 9.12 29.67
C PHE A 466 6.04 9.65 29.88
N PRO A 467 5.60 10.69 29.14
CA PRO A 467 4.29 11.28 29.35
C PRO A 467 3.11 10.33 29.19
N GLY A 468 3.28 9.20 28.49
CA GLY A 468 2.18 8.29 28.17
C GLY A 468 1.17 8.97 27.24
N ASN A 469 -0.09 8.51 27.31
CA ASN A 469 -1.22 9.08 26.58
C ASN A 469 -1.05 9.13 25.06
N ARG A 470 -0.35 8.15 24.49
CA ARG A 470 -0.09 8.06 23.05
C ARG A 470 -0.95 6.94 22.46
N PRO A 471 -1.88 7.26 21.54
CA PRO A 471 -2.87 6.29 21.10
C PRO A 471 -2.26 5.24 20.17
N SER A 472 -2.81 4.03 20.23
CA SER A 472 -2.45 2.94 19.32
C SER A 472 -3.61 1.99 19.07
N VAL A 473 -3.49 1.21 18.00
CA VAL A 473 -4.27 -0.02 17.77
C VAL A 473 -3.32 -1.20 17.66
N SER A 474 -3.80 -2.39 18.03
CA SER A 474 -3.11 -3.65 17.86
C SER A 474 -3.94 -4.58 16.98
N LEU A 475 -3.41 -4.91 15.81
CA LEU A 475 -3.94 -5.88 14.86
C LEU A 475 -3.16 -7.18 15.02
N LEU A 476 -3.80 -8.23 15.54
CA LEU A 476 -3.21 -9.54 15.72
C LEU A 476 -3.91 -10.56 14.82
N PHE A 477 -3.16 -11.11 13.87
CA PHE A 477 -3.60 -12.23 13.04
C PHE A 477 -3.31 -13.54 13.78
N HIS A 478 -4.33 -14.38 13.93
CA HIS A 478 -4.26 -15.64 14.70
C HIS A 478 -3.34 -16.69 14.04
N GLY A 479 -3.07 -16.54 12.75
CA GLY A 479 -2.23 -17.41 11.94
C GLY A 479 -0.81 -16.89 11.73
N SER A 480 -0.21 -17.35 10.64
CA SER A 480 1.00 -16.75 10.05
C SER A 480 0.61 -15.79 8.93
N LEU A 481 1.54 -14.93 8.52
CA LEU A 481 1.39 -14.17 7.27
C LEU A 481 1.48 -15.13 6.09
N ASP A 482 0.34 -15.62 5.62
CA ASP A 482 0.22 -16.36 4.36
C ASP A 482 -0.44 -15.51 3.28
N ALA A 483 -0.66 -16.08 2.09
CA ALA A 483 -1.26 -15.37 0.96
C ALA A 483 -2.65 -14.81 1.32
N PHE A 484 -3.48 -15.59 2.01
CA PHE A 484 -4.81 -15.18 2.42
C PHE A 484 -4.74 -14.02 3.42
N ALA A 485 -3.97 -14.15 4.50
CA ALA A 485 -3.77 -13.09 5.49
C ALA A 485 -3.16 -11.81 4.87
N CYS A 486 -2.26 -11.96 3.89
CA CYS A 486 -1.71 -10.84 3.13
C CYS A 486 -2.80 -10.11 2.32
N GLY A 487 -3.72 -10.85 1.71
CA GLY A 487 -4.89 -10.30 1.02
C GLY A 487 -5.83 -9.56 1.97
N GLN A 488 -6.12 -10.16 3.13
CA GLN A 488 -6.93 -9.54 4.17
C GLN A 488 -6.32 -8.21 4.64
N LEU A 489 -5.01 -8.19 4.93
CA LEU A 489 -4.30 -6.99 5.39
C LEU A 489 -4.31 -5.88 4.32
N LEU A 490 -4.13 -6.23 3.05
CA LEU A 490 -4.24 -5.27 1.94
C LEU A 490 -5.63 -4.62 1.93
N ALA A 491 -6.68 -5.42 1.82
CA ALA A 491 -8.05 -4.92 1.68
C ALA A 491 -8.49 -4.14 2.92
N LEU A 492 -8.05 -4.53 4.11
CA LEU A 492 -8.29 -3.79 5.36
C LEU A 492 -7.83 -2.32 5.25
N TYR A 493 -6.63 -2.08 4.71
CA TYR A 493 -6.07 -0.74 4.60
C TYR A 493 -6.53 0.04 3.35
N GLU A 494 -6.84 -0.65 2.25
CA GLU A 494 -7.57 -0.04 1.13
C GLU A 494 -8.92 0.52 1.61
N HIS A 495 -9.67 -0.29 2.36
CA HIS A 495 -11.01 0.07 2.82
C HIS A 495 -11.01 1.10 3.93
N ARG A 496 -10.04 1.05 4.85
CA ARG A 496 -9.83 2.13 5.83
C ARG A 496 -9.70 3.49 5.13
N THR A 497 -8.88 3.53 4.09
CA THR A 497 -8.62 4.74 3.29
C THR A 497 -9.91 5.25 2.64
N VAL A 498 -10.70 4.34 2.05
CA VAL A 498 -12.00 4.66 1.44
C VAL A 498 -12.99 5.19 2.48
N VAL A 499 -13.07 4.59 3.67
CA VAL A 499 -13.94 5.05 4.76
C VAL A 499 -13.59 6.49 5.15
N GLN A 500 -12.30 6.81 5.31
CA GLN A 500 -11.87 8.16 5.70
C GLN A 500 -12.27 9.20 4.64
N GLY A 501 -11.97 8.93 3.37
CA GLY A 501 -12.34 9.81 2.28
C GLY A 501 -13.85 9.99 2.14
N ALA A 502 -14.62 8.91 2.32
CA ALA A 502 -16.08 8.95 2.29
C ALA A 502 -16.64 9.87 3.38
N ILE A 503 -16.09 9.83 4.61
CA ILE A 503 -16.54 10.68 5.72
C ILE A 503 -16.12 12.14 5.52
N TRP A 504 -14.87 12.38 5.12
CA TRP A 504 -14.40 13.73 4.80
C TRP A 504 -15.08 14.35 3.57
N GLY A 505 -15.75 13.54 2.75
CA GLY A 505 -16.42 13.99 1.53
C GLY A 505 -15.44 14.27 0.38
N LEU A 506 -14.35 13.52 0.30
CA LEU A 506 -13.28 13.66 -0.68
C LEU A 506 -13.48 12.72 -1.87
N ASN A 507 -12.82 13.04 -2.98
CA ASN A 507 -12.55 12.06 -4.01
C ASN A 507 -11.27 11.30 -3.68
N SER A 508 -11.39 10.09 -3.13
CA SER A 508 -10.23 9.24 -2.82
C SER A 508 -9.58 8.58 -4.05
N PHE A 509 -10.10 8.84 -5.26
CA PHE A 509 -9.79 8.04 -6.44
C PHE A 509 -9.12 8.82 -7.57
N ASP A 510 -9.13 10.15 -7.51
CA ASP A 510 -8.31 11.02 -8.37
C ASP A 510 -6.91 11.29 -7.78
N GLN A 511 -6.06 11.98 -8.54
CA GLN A 511 -4.72 12.41 -8.11
C GLN A 511 -4.20 13.66 -8.86
N TRP A 512 -5.02 14.69 -9.05
CA TRP A 512 -4.63 15.88 -9.85
C TRP A 512 -3.33 16.59 -9.41
N GLY A 513 -2.95 16.45 -8.13
CA GLY A 513 -1.76 17.07 -7.56
C GLY A 513 -0.43 16.64 -8.19
N VAL A 514 -0.39 15.53 -8.94
CA VAL A 514 0.86 15.03 -9.56
C VAL A 514 1.13 15.62 -10.95
N GLU A 515 0.16 16.28 -11.58
CA GLU A 515 0.26 16.68 -12.99
C GLU A 515 1.19 17.89 -13.22
N LEU A 516 1.18 18.87 -12.31
CA LEU A 516 2.03 20.06 -12.46
C LEU A 516 3.52 19.71 -12.54
N GLY A 517 3.98 18.77 -11.70
CA GLY A 517 5.35 18.28 -11.73
C GLY A 517 5.73 17.66 -13.09
N LYS A 518 4.83 16.87 -13.69
CA LYS A 518 5.05 16.23 -15.00
C LYS A 518 5.18 17.25 -16.13
N VAL A 519 4.34 18.30 -16.13
CA VAL A 519 4.41 19.38 -17.11
C VAL A 519 5.74 20.12 -17.02
N LEU A 520 6.14 20.51 -15.80
CA LEU A 520 7.40 21.21 -15.56
C LEU A 520 8.62 20.34 -15.90
N ALA A 521 8.60 19.06 -15.54
CA ALA A 521 9.67 18.12 -15.89
C ALA A 521 9.80 17.94 -17.42
N THR A 522 8.69 17.96 -18.16
CA THR A 522 8.72 17.92 -19.62
C THR A 522 9.40 19.16 -20.22
N GLN A 523 9.13 20.35 -19.67
CA GLN A 523 9.84 21.58 -20.08
C GLN A 523 11.34 21.49 -19.81
N VAL A 524 11.73 21.04 -18.61
CA VAL A 524 13.15 20.84 -18.25
C VAL A 524 13.80 19.81 -19.18
N ARG A 525 13.14 18.69 -19.46
CA ARG A 525 13.64 17.65 -20.38
C ARG A 525 13.89 18.21 -21.78
N ASN A 526 12.96 19.01 -22.31
CA ASN A 526 13.13 19.64 -23.63
C ASN A 526 14.32 20.61 -23.62
N GLN A 527 14.47 21.41 -22.56
CA GLN A 527 15.64 22.28 -22.40
C GLN A 527 16.95 21.49 -22.34
N LEU A 528 17.00 20.41 -21.54
CA LEU A 528 18.19 19.55 -21.44
C LEU A 528 18.54 18.94 -22.80
N SER A 529 17.55 18.45 -23.54
CA SER A 529 17.75 17.93 -24.90
C SER A 529 18.29 19.01 -25.83
N ALA A 530 17.72 20.22 -25.81
CA ALA A 530 18.18 21.33 -26.64
C ALA A 530 19.61 21.74 -26.29
N SER A 531 19.94 21.90 -25.00
CA SER A 531 21.27 22.30 -24.54
C SER A 531 22.34 21.24 -24.78
N ARG A 532 22.00 19.94 -24.71
CA ARG A 532 22.94 18.85 -25.05
C ARG A 532 23.15 18.71 -26.57
N THR A 533 22.18 19.10 -27.38
CA THR A 533 22.28 19.09 -28.85
C THR A 533 22.99 20.35 -29.38
N ASN A 534 22.77 21.50 -28.73
CA ASN A 534 23.38 22.77 -29.06
C ASN A 534 23.80 23.49 -27.77
N ALA A 535 25.11 23.54 -27.51
CA ALA A 535 25.68 24.16 -26.31
C ALA A 535 25.37 25.66 -26.18
N ALA A 536 25.04 26.34 -27.29
CA ALA A 536 24.64 27.75 -27.30
C ALA A 536 23.13 27.96 -27.06
N ALA A 537 22.34 26.89 -26.90
CA ALA A 537 20.90 27.01 -26.64
C ALA A 537 20.65 27.77 -25.32
N PRO A 538 19.92 28.90 -25.34
CA PRO A 538 19.66 29.68 -24.14
C PRO A 538 18.75 28.91 -23.19
N LEU A 539 18.94 29.10 -21.88
CA LEU A 539 17.99 28.67 -20.87
C LEU A 539 16.81 29.65 -20.82
N GLN A 540 15.59 29.18 -21.07
CA GLN A 540 14.39 30.02 -21.10
C GLN A 540 13.23 29.36 -20.33
N GLY A 541 12.37 30.18 -19.73
CA GLY A 541 11.17 29.69 -19.03
C GLY A 541 11.38 29.20 -17.59
N PHE A 542 12.56 29.45 -17.01
CA PHE A 542 12.89 29.04 -15.64
C PHE A 542 13.16 30.25 -14.74
N ASN A 543 12.84 30.16 -13.45
CA ASN A 543 13.24 31.17 -12.48
C ASN A 543 14.79 31.21 -12.31
N SER A 544 15.29 32.25 -11.64
CA SER A 544 16.74 32.48 -11.50
C SER A 544 17.47 31.35 -10.76
N SER A 545 16.82 30.73 -9.77
CA SER A 545 17.38 29.61 -9.00
C SER A 545 17.54 28.36 -9.88
N THR A 546 16.47 27.93 -10.55
CA THR A 546 16.49 26.79 -11.47
C THR A 546 17.47 27.04 -12.61
N SER A 547 17.51 28.25 -13.16
CA SER A 547 18.46 28.62 -14.21
C SER A 547 19.90 28.48 -13.77
N ALA A 548 20.24 28.93 -12.55
CA ALA A 548 21.59 28.81 -12.01
C ALA A 548 22.01 27.34 -11.83
N LEU A 549 21.11 26.50 -11.30
CA LEU A 549 21.36 25.07 -11.12
C LEU A 549 21.47 24.32 -12.46
N LEU A 550 20.62 24.63 -13.44
CA LEU A 550 20.71 24.05 -14.78
C LEU A 550 22.03 24.41 -15.47
N LYS A 551 22.51 25.66 -15.34
CA LYS A 551 23.84 26.05 -15.84
C LYS A 551 24.93 25.20 -15.19
N ARG A 552 24.87 24.99 -13.87
CA ARG A 552 25.85 24.17 -13.15
C ARG A 552 25.79 22.70 -13.56
N TYR A 553 24.60 22.15 -13.82
CA TYR A 553 24.42 20.76 -14.25
C TYR A 553 24.83 20.50 -15.71
N LEU A 554 24.71 21.51 -16.57
CA LEU A 554 25.05 21.43 -17.99
C LEU A 554 26.52 21.75 -18.30
N ALA A 555 27.18 22.53 -17.43
CA ALA A 555 28.62 22.77 -17.46
C ALA A 555 29.40 21.46 -17.28
#